data_AF-A0A9E2RQ38-F1
#
_entry.id   AF-A0A9E2RQ38-F1
#
_cell.length_a   1.000
_cell.length_b   1.000
_cell.length_c   1.000
_cell.angle_alpha   90.00
_cell.angle_beta   90.00
_cell.angle_gamma   90.00
#
_symmetry.space_group_name_H-M   'P 1'
#
loop_
_entity.id
_entity.type
_entity.pdbx_description
1 polymer ?
#
loop_
_entity_poly.entity_id
_entity_poly.type
_entity_poly.pdbx_seq_one_letter_code
_entity_poly.pdbx_strand_id
1 'polypeptide(L)' 'MSRRCELTAKGPLVGHKVSHSNIKTKRRFLPNLCNVTFISDA' A
#
# COMPACT_ATOMS: atom_id res chain seq x y z
N MET A 1 -6.16 10.22 -6.33
CA MET A 1 -5.87 9.78 -4.94
C MET A 1 -4.57 9.00 -4.90
N SER A 2 -3.50 9.58 -4.36
CA SER A 2 -2.31 8.80 -4.00
C SER A 2 -2.73 7.75 -2.97
N ARG A 3 -2.49 6.46 -3.19
CA ARG A 3 -2.75 5.38 -2.21
C ARG A 3 -1.77 5.48 -1.03
N ARG A 4 -1.85 6.58 -0.30
CA ARG A 4 -1.11 6.87 0.94
C ARG A 4 -2.09 6.92 2.09
N CYS A 5 -1.71 6.35 3.23
CA CYS A 5 -2.48 6.49 4.46
C CYS A 5 -2.32 7.91 5.02
N GLU A 6 -3.42 8.58 5.35
CA GLU A 6 -3.42 9.96 5.88
C GLU A 6 -2.81 10.04 7.29
N LEU A 7 -3.00 9.00 8.11
CA LEU A 7 -2.48 8.94 9.49
C LEU A 7 -1.00 8.53 9.57
N THR A 8 -0.59 7.56 8.75
CA THR A 8 0.74 6.92 8.87
C THR A 8 1.66 7.19 7.69
N ALA A 9 1.21 7.99 6.70
CA ALA A 9 1.91 8.29 5.46
C ALA A 9 2.36 7.07 4.62
N LYS A 10 1.93 5.84 4.99
CA LYS A 10 2.32 4.59 4.33
C LYS A 10 1.88 4.62 2.87
N GLY A 11 2.85 4.54 1.96
CA GLY A 11 2.63 4.55 0.52
C GLY A 11 2.78 3.17 -0.14
N PRO A 12 2.55 3.10 -1.46
CA PRO A 12 2.77 1.88 -2.22
C PRO A 12 4.27 1.59 -2.32
N LEU A 13 4.66 0.34 -2.10
CA LEU A 13 6.04 -0.13 -2.28
C LEU A 13 6.17 -0.90 -3.60
N VAL A 14 7.36 -0.88 -4.19
CA VAL A 14 7.66 -1.66 -5.41
C VAL A 14 8.60 -2.80 -5.03
N GLY A 15 8.36 -3.99 -5.59
CA GLY A 15 9.29 -5.10 -5.47
C GLY A 15 9.01 -6.20 -6.49
N HIS A 16 9.48 -7.42 -6.21
CA HIS A 16 9.36 -8.55 -7.13
C HIS A 16 8.57 -9.71 -6.51
N LYS A 17 7.84 -10.44 -7.36
CA LYS A 17 7.42 -11.82 -7.07
C LYS A 17 8.52 -12.73 -7.62
N VAL A 18 9.02 -13.63 -6.78
CA VAL A 18 10.09 -14.57 -7.13
C VAL A 18 9.47 -15.96 -7.26
N SER A 19 9.66 -16.62 -8.40
CA SER A 19 9.21 -18.01 -8.60
C SER A 19 10.18 -19.01 -7.97
N HIS A 20 9.81 -20.29 -7.96
CA HIS A 20 10.70 -21.37 -7.52
C HIS A 20 12.01 -21.40 -8.32
N SER A 21 11.95 -21.14 -9.64
CA SER A 21 13.11 -20.99 -10.53
C SER A 21 13.77 -19.60 -10.46
N ASN A 22 13.48 -18.79 -9.43
CA ASN A 22 14.01 -17.45 -9.20
C ASN A 22 13.70 -16.41 -10.30
N ILE A 23 12.62 -16.61 -11.07
CA ILE A 23 12.16 -15.62 -12.06
C ILE A 23 11.51 -14.46 -11.32
N LYS A 24 12.00 -13.24 -11.55
CA LYS A 24 11.55 -12.02 -10.86
C LYS A 24 10.57 -11.24 -11.73
N THR A 25 9.32 -11.13 -11.30
CA THR A 25 8.31 -10.27 -11.95
C THR A 25 7.98 -9.06 -11.09
N LYS A 26 7.89 -7.87 -11.68
CA LYS A 26 7.60 -6.62 -10.94
C LYS A 26 6.19 -6.66 -10.35
N ARG A 27 6.05 -6.27 -9.08
CA ARG A 27 4.76 -6.08 -8.42
C ARG A 27 4.75 -4.82 -7.55
N ARG A 28 3.54 -4.32 -7.29
CA ARG A 28 3.30 -3.24 -6.34
C ARG A 28 2.66 -3.81 -5.07
N PHE A 29 3.16 -3.41 -3.92
CA PHE A 29 2.55 -3.65 -2.62
C PHE A 29 1.70 -2.45 -2.26
N LEU A 30 0.41 -2.69 -2.12
CA LEU A 30 -0.56 -1.63 -1.86
C LEU A 30 -0.93 -1.65 -0.37
N PRO A 31 -1.00 -0.49 0.29
CA PRO A 31 -1.55 -0.42 1.64
C PRO A 31 -3.04 -0.81 1.63
N ASN A 32 -3.49 -1.50 2.67
CA ASN A 32 -4.89 -1.79 2.90
C ASN A 32 -5.59 -0.56 3.47
N LEU A 33 -5.98 0.37 2.60
CA LEU A 33 -6.69 1.60 2.98
C LEU A 33 -8.18 1.29 3.12
N CYS A 34 -8.74 1.56 4.30
CA CYS A 34 -10.18 1.48 4.56
C CYS A 34 -10.76 2.89 4.59
N ASN A 35 -11.95 3.07 4.00
CA ASN A 35 -12.68 4.33 4.12
C ASN A 35 -13.38 4.37 5.48
N VAL A 36 -12.88 5.21 6.38
CA VAL A 36 -13.44 5.41 7.71
C VAL A 36 -13.64 6.90 7.95
N THR A 37 -14.80 7.25 8.47
CA THR A 37 -15.13 8.63 8.86
C THR A 37 -14.72 8.84 10.31
N PHE A 38 -13.83 9.81 10.56
CA PHE A 38 -13.52 10.26 11.91
C PHE A 38 -14.46 11.39 12.31
N ILE A 39 -14.88 11.40 13.56
CA ILE A 39 -15.65 12.50 14.14
C ILE A 39 -14.62 13.49 14.70
N SER A 40 -14.72 14.76 14.33
CA SER A 40 -13.90 15.85 14.88
C SER A 40 -14.74 16.62 15.92
N ASP A 41 -14.21 16.77 17.13
CA ASP A 41 -14.88 17.49 18.25
C ASP A 41 -14.82 19.03 18.14
N ALA A 42 -14.23 19.57 17.06
CA ALA A 42 -14.00 21.01 16.86
C ALA A 42 -15.05 21.65 15.95
#